data_AF-A0A4Y7TPS1-F1
#
_entry.id   AF-A0A4Y7TPS1-F1
#
_cell.length_a   1.000
_cell.length_b   1.000
_cell.length_c   1.000
_cell.angle_alpha   90.00
_cell.angle_beta   90.00
_cell.angle_gamma   90.00
#
_symmetry.space_group_name_H-M   'P 1'
#
loop_
_entity.id
_entity.type
_entity.pdbx_description
1 polymer ?
#
loop_
_entity_poly.entity_id
_entity_poly.type
_entity_poly.pdbx_seq_one_letter_code
_entity_poly.pdbx_strand_id
1 'polypeptide(L)'
;MAPKKLEPVHIEASEDPASFEARNVHEIYDAIAAHFSSTRYKPWPIIAKFLSDLPTGCVGFDSGTGNGKYLPLPSDRPGAIWTIGMDRSRNLLEIARHAGSAPERPRVYREVIWGNVLDNGWRPGAFDYAISIATIHHLATPERRKLAVQRLIQAVAPVCGRILIYVWAIEQDELSKRKVVDEEEAEKIENGKDVMVPWVLSKNLAPKPVEDTERPEVYNRYYHMFANGELALLAEDAAEGLGLRVGAPTHGQSGQGVEIVQDGWERSNYYVELRRWSI
;
A
#
# COMPACT_ATOMS: atom_id res chain seq x y z
N MET A 1 -6.69 24.52 10.45
CA MET A 1 -5.80 24.10 11.56
C MET A 1 -4.45 23.86 10.92
N ALA A 2 -3.38 24.46 11.45
CA ALA A 2 -2.04 24.30 10.86
C ALA A 2 -1.64 22.81 10.86
N PRO A 3 -0.94 22.32 9.82
CA PRO A 3 -0.52 20.94 9.76
C PRO A 3 0.44 20.62 10.92
N LYS A 4 0.22 19.48 11.59
CA LYS A 4 1.05 19.07 12.73
C LYS A 4 2.37 18.48 12.23
N LYS A 5 3.50 18.95 12.76
CA LYS A 5 4.82 18.36 12.49
C LYS A 5 4.86 16.93 13.05
N LEU A 6 5.32 15.98 12.25
CA LEU A 6 5.47 14.59 12.68
C LEU A 6 6.78 14.40 13.45
N GLU A 7 6.76 13.45 14.40
CA GLU A 7 7.92 13.10 15.20
C GLU A 7 8.77 12.08 14.44
N PRO A 8 10.07 12.37 14.19
CA PRO A 8 10.99 11.39 13.63
C PRO A 8 11.15 10.19 14.55
N VAL A 9 11.38 9.02 13.97
CA VAL A 9 11.64 7.77 14.69
C VAL A 9 13.01 7.24 14.31
N HIS A 10 13.77 6.83 15.31
CA HIS A 10 14.98 6.04 15.12
C HIS A 10 14.70 4.63 15.63
N ILE A 11 14.75 3.65 14.72
CA ILE A 11 14.66 2.23 15.08
C ILE A 11 16.05 1.82 15.57
N GLU A 12 16.13 1.29 16.79
CA GLU A 12 17.40 0.86 17.35
C GLU A 12 17.97 -0.32 16.57
N ALA A 13 19.28 -0.33 16.28
CA ALA A 13 19.90 -1.41 15.52
C ALA A 13 19.79 -2.80 16.19
N SER A 14 19.58 -2.84 17.50
CA SER A 14 19.36 -4.06 18.28
C SER A 14 17.90 -4.55 18.29
N GLU A 15 16.96 -3.73 17.82
CA GLU A 15 15.55 -4.07 17.82
C GLU A 15 15.20 -4.96 16.63
N ASP A 16 14.49 -6.07 16.89
CA ASP A 16 13.97 -6.92 15.82
C ASP A 16 12.89 -6.18 15.01
N PRO A 17 13.07 -5.96 13.70
CA PRO A 17 12.12 -5.21 12.89
C PRO A 17 10.71 -5.81 12.88
N ALA A 18 10.58 -7.14 12.91
CA ALA A 18 9.27 -7.79 12.90
C ALA A 18 8.49 -7.51 14.19
N SER A 19 9.18 -7.53 15.34
CA SER A 19 8.63 -7.17 16.65
C SER A 19 8.28 -5.68 16.75
N PHE A 20 9.08 -4.80 16.14
CA PHE A 20 8.77 -3.38 16.04
C PHE A 20 7.51 -3.13 15.20
N GLU A 21 7.39 -3.75 14.02
CA GLU A 21 6.21 -3.65 13.16
C GLU A 21 4.96 -4.22 13.83
N ALA A 22 5.10 -5.32 14.58
CA ALA A 22 3.98 -5.90 15.33
C ALA A 22 3.32 -4.88 16.27
N ARG A 23 4.13 -4.20 17.09
CA ARG A 23 3.65 -3.21 18.08
C ARG A 23 3.22 -1.89 17.45
N ASN A 24 4.01 -1.38 16.50
CA ASN A 24 3.84 -0.03 15.96
C ASN A 24 3.00 0.04 14.68
N VAL A 25 2.57 -1.11 14.14
CA VAL A 25 1.72 -1.19 12.96
C VAL A 25 0.61 -2.20 13.16
N HIS A 26 0.92 -3.50 13.32
CA HIS A 26 -0.07 -4.56 13.20
C HIS A 26 -1.16 -4.48 14.29
N GLU A 27 -0.75 -4.41 15.55
CA GLU A 27 -1.67 -4.31 16.70
C GLU A 27 -2.53 -3.04 16.61
N ILE A 28 -1.94 -1.94 16.16
CA ILE A 28 -2.64 -0.66 16.01
C ILE A 28 -3.71 -0.76 14.93
N TYR A 29 -3.38 -1.27 13.73
CA TYR A 29 -4.36 -1.41 12.65
C TYR A 29 -5.50 -2.35 13.01
N ASP A 30 -5.22 -3.45 13.71
CA ASP A 30 -6.25 -4.32 14.25
C ASP A 30 -7.15 -3.58 15.26
N ALA A 31 -6.58 -2.76 16.15
CA ALA A 31 -7.35 -1.97 17.11
C ALA A 31 -8.23 -0.89 16.46
N ILE A 32 -7.75 -0.22 15.41
CA ILE A 32 -8.44 0.91 14.78
C ILE A 32 -9.30 0.53 13.57
N ALA A 33 -9.36 -0.75 13.18
CA ALA A 33 -9.91 -1.22 11.90
C ALA A 33 -11.31 -0.66 11.57
N ALA A 34 -12.23 -0.71 12.53
CA ALA A 34 -13.61 -0.23 12.34
C ALA A 34 -13.66 1.29 12.04
N HIS A 35 -12.97 2.10 12.86
CA HIS A 35 -12.91 3.55 12.66
C HIS A 35 -12.14 3.91 11.37
N PHE A 36 -11.03 3.22 11.10
CA PHE A 36 -10.26 3.38 9.86
C PHE A 36 -11.13 3.16 8.62
N SER A 37 -11.92 2.08 8.60
CA SER A 37 -12.76 1.74 7.46
C SER A 37 -13.89 2.76 7.23
N SER A 38 -14.55 3.22 8.30
CA SER A 38 -15.67 4.17 8.20
C SER A 38 -15.31 5.52 7.55
N THR A 39 -14.03 5.90 7.59
CA THR A 39 -13.56 7.22 7.14
C THR A 39 -12.88 7.20 5.77
N ARG A 40 -12.72 6.03 5.13
CA ARG A 40 -11.96 5.87 3.88
C ARG A 40 -12.64 4.95 2.88
N TYR A 41 -13.38 5.56 1.94
CA TYR A 41 -14.14 4.81 0.93
C TYR A 41 -13.79 5.19 -0.51
N LYS A 42 -13.35 6.42 -0.80
CA LYS A 42 -13.15 6.89 -2.19
C LYS A 42 -11.84 6.38 -2.80
N PRO A 43 -11.86 5.59 -3.90
CA PRO A 43 -10.67 5.19 -4.65
C PRO A 43 -9.81 6.37 -5.10
N TRP A 44 -8.50 6.15 -5.07
CA TRP A 44 -7.54 7.06 -5.68
C TRP A 44 -7.65 6.96 -7.21
N PRO A 45 -7.69 8.08 -7.96
CA PRO A 45 -7.91 8.06 -9.40
C PRO A 45 -6.90 7.20 -10.16
N ILE A 46 -5.60 7.28 -9.84
CA ILE A 46 -4.58 6.49 -10.53
C ILE A 46 -4.79 4.97 -10.35
N ILE A 47 -5.14 4.53 -9.15
CA ILE A 47 -5.42 3.10 -8.87
C ILE A 47 -6.69 2.65 -9.59
N ALA A 48 -7.75 3.47 -9.53
CA ALA A 48 -9.00 3.14 -10.23
C ALA A 48 -8.79 3.03 -11.74
N LYS A 49 -8.02 3.95 -12.33
CA LYS A 49 -7.64 3.91 -13.74
C LYS A 49 -6.84 2.66 -14.08
N PHE A 50 -5.81 2.34 -13.31
CA PHE A 50 -5.00 1.13 -13.52
C PHE A 50 -5.88 -0.12 -13.58
N LEU A 51 -6.79 -0.28 -12.62
CA LEU A 51 -7.71 -1.44 -12.57
C LEU A 51 -8.72 -1.43 -13.73
N SER A 52 -9.24 -0.25 -14.11
CA SER A 52 -10.15 -0.12 -15.25
C SER A 52 -9.48 -0.41 -16.60
N ASP A 53 -8.17 -0.20 -16.73
CA ASP A 53 -7.42 -0.47 -17.96
C ASP A 53 -7.04 -1.96 -18.14
N LEU A 54 -7.22 -2.82 -17.13
CA LEU A 54 -6.87 -4.25 -17.22
C LEU A 54 -7.83 -5.05 -18.13
N PRO A 55 -7.35 -6.00 -18.94
CA PRO A 55 -8.23 -6.86 -19.73
C PRO A 55 -9.25 -7.64 -18.88
N THR A 56 -10.40 -7.97 -19.47
CA THR A 56 -11.37 -8.88 -18.83
C THR A 56 -10.76 -10.27 -18.68
N GLY A 57 -10.98 -10.89 -17.51
CA GLY A 57 -10.45 -12.21 -17.17
C GLY A 57 -9.15 -12.18 -16.36
N CYS A 58 -8.54 -11.00 -16.16
CA CYS A 58 -7.33 -10.90 -15.35
C CYS A 58 -7.58 -11.30 -13.89
N VAL A 59 -6.64 -12.05 -13.33
CA VAL A 59 -6.58 -12.43 -11.92
C VAL A 59 -5.50 -11.61 -11.22
N GLY A 60 -5.87 -10.96 -10.12
CA GLY A 60 -5.02 -10.01 -9.43
C GLY A 60 -4.75 -10.33 -7.98
N PHE A 61 -3.71 -9.70 -7.46
CA PHE A 61 -3.32 -9.75 -6.06
C PHE A 61 -3.29 -8.34 -5.44
N ASP A 62 -4.02 -8.13 -4.36
CA ASP A 62 -3.96 -6.90 -3.56
C ASP A 62 -3.19 -7.18 -2.25
N SER A 63 -1.90 -6.82 -2.25
CA SER A 63 -0.95 -7.06 -1.16
C SER A 63 -1.02 -5.91 -0.15
N GLY A 64 -1.74 -6.13 0.95
CA GLY A 64 -2.13 -5.09 1.91
C GLY A 64 -3.49 -4.47 1.55
N THR A 65 -4.50 -5.32 1.33
CA THR A 65 -5.82 -4.89 0.85
C THR A 65 -6.59 -4.01 1.84
N GLY A 66 -6.18 -3.99 3.12
CA GLY A 66 -6.85 -3.25 4.17
C GLY A 66 -8.32 -3.61 4.28
N ASN A 67 -9.20 -2.60 4.23
CA ASN A 67 -10.66 -2.80 4.26
C ASN A 67 -11.25 -3.25 2.91
N GLY A 68 -10.43 -3.67 1.95
CA GLY A 68 -10.87 -4.16 0.65
C GLY A 68 -11.35 -3.06 -0.30
N LYS A 69 -10.93 -1.81 -0.08
CA LYS A 69 -11.35 -0.63 -0.86
C LYS A 69 -11.33 -0.81 -2.37
N TYR A 70 -10.36 -1.57 -2.88
CA TYR A 70 -10.13 -1.78 -4.32
C TYR A 70 -10.71 -3.09 -4.85
N LEU A 71 -11.06 -4.05 -4.00
CA LEU A 71 -11.65 -5.34 -4.40
C LEU A 71 -12.96 -5.23 -5.20
N PRO A 72 -13.80 -4.19 -5.03
CA PRO A 72 -14.99 -3.97 -5.86
C PRO A 72 -14.73 -3.37 -7.24
N LEU A 73 -13.51 -2.93 -7.52
CA LEU A 73 -13.19 -2.27 -8.78
C LEU A 73 -12.81 -3.27 -9.87
N PRO A 74 -12.97 -2.89 -11.15
CA PRO A 74 -13.52 -1.63 -11.67
C PRO A 74 -15.06 -1.57 -11.54
N SER A 75 -15.58 -0.41 -11.15
CA SER A 75 -17.01 -0.24 -10.81
C SER A 75 -17.94 -0.20 -12.02
N ASP A 76 -17.43 0.19 -13.19
CA ASP A 76 -18.13 0.28 -14.47
C ASP A 76 -18.29 -1.09 -15.14
N ARG A 77 -17.42 -2.06 -14.83
CA ARG A 77 -17.50 -3.45 -15.32
C ARG A 77 -17.31 -4.47 -14.17
N PRO A 78 -18.27 -4.57 -13.24
CA PRO A 78 -18.16 -5.44 -12.08
C PRO A 78 -17.89 -6.90 -12.47
N GLY A 79 -16.88 -7.52 -11.86
CA GLY A 79 -16.51 -8.92 -12.12
C GLY A 79 -15.68 -9.13 -13.39
N ALA A 80 -15.29 -8.07 -14.11
CA ALA A 80 -14.41 -8.21 -15.27
C ALA A 80 -12.99 -8.65 -14.88
N ILE A 81 -12.54 -8.38 -13.66
CA ILE A 81 -11.28 -8.88 -13.09
C ILE A 81 -11.56 -9.53 -11.73
N TRP A 82 -10.70 -10.46 -11.32
CA TRP A 82 -10.82 -11.16 -10.04
C TRP A 82 -9.61 -10.86 -9.15
N THR A 83 -9.79 -10.05 -8.11
CA THR A 83 -8.69 -9.72 -7.18
C THR A 83 -8.80 -10.53 -5.90
N ILE A 84 -7.70 -11.16 -5.49
CA ILE A 84 -7.55 -11.76 -4.17
C ILE A 84 -6.84 -10.75 -3.26
N GLY A 85 -7.49 -10.37 -2.16
CA GLY A 85 -6.91 -9.47 -1.17
C GLY A 85 -6.15 -10.21 -0.08
N MET A 86 -5.02 -9.67 0.35
CA MET A 86 -4.29 -10.16 1.53
C MET A 86 -3.98 -9.01 2.47
N ASP A 87 -4.16 -9.24 3.77
CA ASP A 87 -3.77 -8.26 4.78
C ASP A 87 -3.31 -8.96 6.08
N ARG A 88 -2.51 -8.24 6.87
CA ARG A 88 -2.01 -8.71 8.15
C ARG A 88 -3.01 -8.49 9.29
N SER A 89 -3.91 -7.52 9.12
CA SER A 89 -5.00 -7.20 10.06
C SER A 89 -6.21 -8.07 9.80
N ARG A 90 -6.54 -8.96 10.73
CA ARG A 90 -7.73 -9.81 10.63
C ARG A 90 -9.01 -8.97 10.67
N ASN A 91 -9.02 -7.92 11.48
CA ASN A 91 -10.20 -7.07 11.63
C ASN A 91 -10.50 -6.27 10.35
N LEU A 92 -9.47 -5.85 9.61
CA LEU A 92 -9.66 -5.24 8.29
C LEU A 92 -10.12 -6.26 7.25
N LEU A 93 -9.62 -7.50 7.29
CA LEU A 93 -10.04 -8.56 6.37
C LEU A 93 -11.51 -8.96 6.53
N GLU A 94 -12.02 -9.03 7.76
CA GLU A 94 -13.45 -9.29 8.00
C GLU A 94 -14.34 -8.23 7.34
N ILE A 95 -13.86 -6.97 7.30
CA ILE A 95 -14.53 -5.88 6.58
C ILE A 95 -14.35 -6.06 5.06
N ALA A 96 -13.13 -6.33 4.61
CA ALA A 96 -12.77 -6.50 3.19
C ALA A 96 -13.56 -7.61 2.51
N ARG A 97 -13.85 -8.70 3.23
CA ARG A 97 -14.67 -9.82 2.76
C ARG A 97 -16.05 -9.39 2.26
N HIS A 98 -16.56 -8.26 2.75
CA HIS A 98 -17.86 -7.70 2.38
C HIS A 98 -17.76 -6.43 1.54
N ALA A 99 -16.57 -6.05 1.07
CA ALA A 99 -16.35 -4.81 0.33
C ALA A 99 -17.24 -4.71 -0.92
N GLY A 100 -17.88 -3.55 -1.10
CA GLY A 100 -18.81 -3.28 -2.19
C GLY A 100 -20.22 -3.87 -1.99
N SER A 101 -20.50 -4.52 -0.85
CA SER A 101 -21.88 -4.88 -0.49
C SER A 101 -22.69 -3.62 -0.16
N ALA A 102 -23.96 -3.59 -0.59
CA ALA A 102 -24.91 -2.52 -0.29
C ALA A 102 -26.21 -3.14 0.26
N PRO A 103 -26.96 -2.46 1.14
CA PRO A 103 -28.19 -3.01 1.74
C PRO A 103 -29.22 -3.51 0.73
N GLU A 104 -29.27 -2.86 -0.44
CA GLU A 104 -30.26 -3.13 -1.49
C GLU A 104 -29.80 -4.18 -2.51
N ARG A 105 -28.62 -4.80 -2.32
CA ARG A 105 -28.04 -5.78 -3.25
C ARG A 105 -27.69 -7.08 -2.52
N PRO A 106 -27.65 -8.22 -3.24
CA PRO A 106 -27.10 -9.45 -2.67
C PRO A 106 -25.72 -9.20 -2.07
N ARG A 107 -25.44 -9.84 -0.92
CA ARG A 107 -24.13 -9.76 -0.28
C ARG A 107 -23.08 -10.27 -1.26
N VAL A 108 -22.03 -9.48 -1.45
CA VAL A 108 -20.87 -9.88 -2.25
C VAL A 108 -19.79 -10.36 -1.28
N TYR A 109 -19.29 -11.56 -1.53
CA TYR A 109 -18.14 -12.10 -0.83
C TYR A 109 -16.89 -11.89 -1.67
N ARG A 110 -15.86 -11.32 -1.05
CA ARG A 110 -14.54 -11.13 -1.66
C ARG A 110 -13.60 -12.24 -1.20
N GLU A 111 -12.71 -12.65 -2.10
CA GLU A 111 -11.61 -13.54 -1.78
C GLU A 111 -10.56 -12.77 -0.99
N VAL A 112 -10.40 -13.15 0.28
CA VAL A 112 -9.45 -12.53 1.19
C VAL A 112 -8.67 -13.57 1.97
N ILE A 113 -7.38 -13.30 2.20
CA ILE A 113 -6.47 -14.22 2.87
C ILE A 113 -5.70 -13.46 3.96
N TRP A 114 -5.58 -14.07 5.12
CA TRP A 114 -4.74 -13.54 6.18
C TRP A 114 -3.29 -13.96 5.96
N GLY A 115 -2.39 -12.97 5.87
CA GLY A 115 -0.98 -13.21 5.57
C GLY A 115 -0.12 -11.97 5.75
N ASN A 116 1.20 -12.12 5.58
CA ASN A 116 2.16 -11.02 5.59
C ASN A 116 2.66 -10.74 4.16
N VAL A 117 2.83 -9.46 3.80
CA VAL A 117 3.36 -9.03 2.50
C VAL A 117 4.79 -9.51 2.21
N LEU A 118 5.50 -9.99 3.23
CA LEU A 118 6.83 -10.58 3.12
C LEU A 118 6.80 -12.10 2.85
N ASP A 119 5.65 -12.75 3.05
CA ASP A 119 5.49 -14.18 2.87
C ASP A 119 5.57 -14.57 1.38
N ASN A 120 6.04 -15.78 1.12
CA ASN A 120 6.13 -16.35 -0.23
C ASN A 120 5.07 -17.45 -0.44
N GLY A 121 3.80 -17.13 -0.16
CA GLY A 121 2.71 -18.11 -0.18
C GLY A 121 2.20 -18.48 -1.58
N TRP A 122 2.65 -17.77 -2.62
CA TRP A 122 2.12 -17.88 -3.98
C TRP A 122 3.06 -18.64 -4.90
N ARG A 123 2.49 -19.32 -5.90
CA ARG A 123 3.31 -19.82 -7.00
C ARG A 123 3.86 -18.62 -7.79
N PRO A 124 5.12 -18.65 -8.23
CA PRO A 124 5.64 -17.60 -9.09
C PRO A 124 4.79 -17.45 -10.35
N GLY A 125 4.43 -16.22 -10.71
CA GLY A 125 3.61 -15.94 -11.88
C GLY A 125 2.12 -16.31 -11.78
N ALA A 126 1.59 -16.47 -10.57
CA ALA A 126 0.19 -16.85 -10.35
C ALA A 126 -0.82 -15.76 -10.74
N PHE A 127 -0.41 -14.50 -10.85
CA PHE A 127 -1.31 -13.36 -11.08
C PHE A 127 -0.96 -12.59 -12.35
N ASP A 128 -1.96 -12.05 -13.04
CA ASP A 128 -1.76 -11.14 -14.18
C ASP A 128 -1.36 -9.73 -13.70
N TYR A 129 -1.78 -9.35 -12.50
CA TYR A 129 -1.39 -8.09 -11.89
C TYR A 129 -1.32 -8.16 -10.37
N ALA A 130 -0.60 -7.21 -9.78
CA ALA A 130 -0.62 -6.97 -8.34
C ALA A 130 -0.71 -5.48 -8.01
N ILE A 131 -1.29 -5.16 -6.86
CA ILE A 131 -1.27 -3.81 -6.29
C ILE A 131 -0.75 -3.87 -4.85
N SER A 132 -0.05 -2.82 -4.43
CA SER A 132 0.38 -2.61 -3.04
C SER A 132 0.20 -1.14 -2.71
N ILE A 133 -0.95 -0.82 -2.12
CA ILE A 133 -1.41 0.56 -1.94
C ILE A 133 -1.33 0.96 -0.47
N ALA A 134 -0.49 1.95 -0.15
CA ALA A 134 -0.26 2.43 1.21
C ALA A 134 0.05 1.28 2.19
N THR A 135 0.99 0.42 1.79
CA THR A 135 1.33 -0.81 2.53
C THR A 135 2.81 -0.88 2.88
N ILE A 136 3.72 -0.91 1.89
CA ILE A 136 5.15 -1.17 2.15
C ILE A 136 5.85 -0.07 2.98
N HIS A 137 5.29 1.13 3.06
CA HIS A 137 5.79 2.18 3.97
C HIS A 137 5.63 1.83 5.45
N HIS A 138 4.96 0.73 5.79
CA HIS A 138 4.85 0.23 7.16
C HIS A 138 5.99 -0.72 7.55
N LEU A 139 6.86 -1.07 6.60
CA LEU A 139 7.98 -1.97 6.85
C LEU A 139 9.19 -1.17 7.31
N ALA A 140 9.72 -1.58 8.45
CA ALA A 140 10.65 -0.79 9.27
C ALA A 140 12.02 -0.60 8.63
N THR A 141 12.47 -1.57 7.80
CA THR A 141 13.81 -1.53 7.21
C THR A 141 13.77 -1.53 5.68
N PRO A 142 14.81 -0.96 5.02
CA PRO A 142 14.95 -1.02 3.57
C PRO A 142 14.90 -2.45 3.02
N GLU A 143 15.52 -3.40 3.70
CA GLU A 143 15.59 -4.81 3.27
C GLU A 143 14.20 -5.45 3.26
N ARG A 144 13.37 -5.12 4.25
CA ARG A 144 11.98 -5.62 4.32
C ARG A 144 11.12 -4.97 3.24
N ARG A 145 11.29 -3.67 2.99
CA ARG A 145 10.62 -2.97 1.87
C ARG A 145 11.01 -3.60 0.53
N LYS A 146 12.30 -3.85 0.30
CA LYS A 146 12.81 -4.54 -0.89
C LYS A 146 12.19 -5.92 -1.03
N LEU A 147 12.18 -6.71 0.04
CA LEU A 147 11.60 -8.05 0.05
C LEU A 147 10.12 -8.04 -0.33
N ALA A 148 9.33 -7.08 0.18
CA ALA A 148 7.91 -6.94 -0.19
C ALA A 148 7.74 -6.66 -1.69
N VAL A 149 8.57 -5.81 -2.28
CA VAL A 149 8.56 -5.55 -3.73
C VAL A 149 8.97 -6.79 -4.51
N GLN A 150 9.95 -7.55 -4.02
CA GLN A 150 10.33 -8.82 -4.61
C GLN A 150 9.18 -9.84 -4.59
N ARG A 151 8.39 -9.91 -3.50
CA ARG A 151 7.20 -10.78 -3.44
C ARG A 151 6.16 -10.40 -4.48
N LEU A 152 5.92 -9.10 -4.70
CA LEU A 152 5.04 -8.64 -5.77
C LEU A 152 5.54 -9.07 -7.15
N ILE A 153 6.83 -8.84 -7.43
CA ILE A 153 7.48 -9.20 -8.71
C ILE A 153 7.41 -10.70 -8.98
N GLN A 154 7.63 -11.53 -7.94
CA GLN A 154 7.54 -12.98 -8.05
C GLN A 154 6.10 -13.46 -8.26
N ALA A 155 5.12 -12.82 -7.62
CA ALA A 155 3.71 -13.21 -7.68
C ALA A 155 3.10 -13.00 -9.08
N VAL A 156 3.51 -11.97 -9.82
CA VAL A 156 2.95 -11.65 -11.14
C VAL A 156 3.61 -12.40 -12.29
N ALA A 157 2.85 -12.65 -13.35
CA ALA A 157 3.29 -13.38 -14.54
C ALA A 157 4.55 -12.75 -15.16
N PRO A 158 5.53 -13.57 -15.60
CA PRO A 158 6.77 -13.06 -16.19
C PRO A 158 6.56 -12.39 -17.55
N VAL A 159 5.41 -12.61 -18.19
CA VAL A 159 5.02 -11.98 -19.46
C VAL A 159 3.81 -11.11 -19.19
N CYS A 160 3.93 -9.81 -19.47
CA CYS A 160 2.85 -8.83 -19.35
C CYS A 160 2.29 -8.61 -17.93
N GLY A 161 2.88 -9.24 -16.89
CA GLY A 161 2.47 -9.01 -15.51
C GLY A 161 2.66 -7.56 -15.08
N ARG A 162 1.65 -6.94 -14.48
CA ARG A 162 1.67 -5.51 -14.10
C ARG A 162 1.61 -5.35 -12.58
N ILE A 163 2.37 -4.40 -12.03
CA ILE A 163 2.37 -4.13 -10.59
C ILE A 163 2.19 -2.63 -10.37
N LEU A 164 1.27 -2.23 -9.50
CA LEU A 164 1.16 -0.83 -9.08
C LEU A 164 1.49 -0.70 -7.59
N ILE A 165 2.51 0.08 -7.28
CA ILE A 165 2.93 0.36 -5.90
C ILE A 165 2.66 1.82 -5.61
N TYR A 166 2.08 2.13 -4.44
CA TYR A 166 1.68 3.48 -4.06
C TYR A 166 2.02 3.73 -2.59
N VAL A 167 2.84 4.74 -2.28
CA VAL A 167 3.41 4.99 -0.94
C VAL A 167 3.34 6.45 -0.56
N TRP A 168 3.40 6.75 0.74
CA TRP A 168 3.35 8.14 1.22
C TRP A 168 4.66 8.87 0.93
N ALA A 169 4.56 10.07 0.38
CA ALA A 169 5.69 10.94 0.06
C ALA A 169 6.05 11.86 1.24
N ILE A 170 7.30 12.31 1.34
CA ILE A 170 7.69 13.37 2.27
C ILE A 170 6.96 14.69 1.94
N GLU A 171 6.83 14.97 0.65
CA GLU A 171 6.13 16.11 0.08
C GLU A 171 4.62 15.95 0.31
N GLN A 172 4.03 16.91 1.00
CA GLN A 172 2.62 16.92 1.36
C GLN A 172 1.92 18.10 0.69
N ASP A 173 0.75 17.85 0.10
CA ASP A 173 -0.07 18.88 -0.51
C ASP A 173 -0.76 19.78 0.53
N GLU A 174 -1.33 20.89 0.06
CA GLU A 174 -2.05 21.87 0.90
C GLU A 174 -3.27 21.28 1.63
N LEU A 175 -3.81 20.16 1.16
CA LEU A 175 -4.94 19.46 1.80
C LEU A 175 -4.47 18.52 2.92
N SER A 176 -3.15 18.29 3.04
CA SER A 176 -2.58 17.47 4.08
C SER A 176 -2.69 18.15 5.44
N LYS A 177 -3.11 17.36 6.43
CA LYS A 177 -3.17 17.79 7.85
C LYS A 177 -1.82 17.62 8.57
N ARG A 178 -0.78 17.20 7.85
CA ARG A 178 0.52 16.79 8.40
C ARG A 178 1.64 17.51 7.69
N LYS A 179 2.73 17.74 8.41
CA LYS A 179 3.98 18.25 7.86
C LYS A 179 5.09 17.31 8.28
N VAL A 180 5.74 16.66 7.33
CA VAL A 180 6.87 15.74 7.62
C VAL A 180 8.11 16.57 7.92
N VAL A 181 8.39 17.54 7.05
CA VAL A 181 9.51 18.48 7.11
C VAL A 181 9.07 19.84 6.60
N ASP A 182 9.90 20.86 6.79
CA ASP A 182 9.67 22.16 6.15
C ASP A 182 9.88 22.07 4.63
N GLU A 183 9.14 22.86 3.83
CA GLU A 183 9.13 22.72 2.36
C GLU A 183 10.53 22.89 1.75
N GLU A 184 11.31 23.85 2.26
CA GLU A 184 12.70 24.08 1.86
C GLU A 184 13.65 22.93 2.24
N GLU A 185 13.28 22.11 3.21
CA GLU A 185 14.00 20.90 3.59
C GLU A 185 13.57 19.70 2.74
N ALA A 186 12.31 19.65 2.29
CA ALA A 186 11.78 18.54 1.49
C ALA A 186 12.56 18.35 0.19
N GLU A 187 12.86 19.44 -0.52
CA GLU A 187 13.60 19.42 -1.80
C GLU A 187 15.07 18.96 -1.66
N LYS A 188 15.61 18.90 -0.43
CA LYS A 188 17.00 18.54 -0.15
C LYS A 188 17.15 17.14 0.43
N ILE A 189 16.06 16.42 0.62
CA ILE A 189 16.09 15.10 1.25
C ILE A 189 16.31 14.04 0.17
N GLU A 190 17.45 13.36 0.26
CA GLU A 190 17.82 12.28 -0.64
C GLU A 190 17.23 10.92 -0.21
N ASN A 191 16.94 10.75 1.09
CA ASN A 191 16.47 9.48 1.67
C ASN A 191 15.16 9.67 2.44
N GLY A 192 14.26 8.69 2.38
CA GLY A 192 13.02 8.71 3.12
C GLY A 192 13.20 8.89 4.63
N LYS A 193 12.11 9.27 5.31
CA LYS A 193 12.10 9.58 6.74
C LYS A 193 11.12 8.70 7.51
N ASP A 194 11.64 8.10 8.57
CA ASP A 194 10.86 7.33 9.53
C ASP A 194 10.16 8.24 10.54
N VAL A 195 8.85 8.07 10.70
CA VAL A 195 8.02 8.95 11.54
C VAL A 195 6.91 8.19 12.27
N MET A 196 6.46 8.75 13.40
CA MET A 196 5.19 8.37 14.03
C MET A 196 4.04 9.22 13.53
N VAL A 197 3.01 8.55 13.00
CA VAL A 197 1.77 9.19 12.55
C VAL A 197 0.66 8.96 13.57
N PRO A 198 0.14 10.02 14.21
CA PRO A 198 -0.96 9.88 15.15
C PRO A 198 -2.27 9.57 14.44
N TRP A 199 -3.06 8.69 15.07
CA TRP A 199 -4.42 8.36 14.73
C TRP A 199 -5.32 8.59 15.93
N VAL A 200 -6.19 9.59 15.80
CA VAL A 200 -7.12 9.96 16.86
C VAL A 200 -8.42 9.19 16.65
N LEU A 201 -8.80 8.36 17.61
CA LEU A 201 -10.12 7.75 17.65
C LEU A 201 -11.11 8.77 18.23
N SER A 202 -11.93 9.35 17.37
CA SER A 202 -13.11 10.08 17.85
C SER A 202 -14.19 9.08 18.18
N LYS A 203 -14.60 8.98 19.46
CA LYS A 203 -15.64 8.05 19.95
C LYS A 203 -17.05 8.30 19.36
N ASN A 204 -17.24 9.30 18.50
CA ASN A 204 -18.56 9.73 18.02
C ASN A 204 -18.88 9.19 16.61
N LEU A 205 -19.35 7.94 16.54
CA LEU A 205 -20.15 7.46 15.39
C LEU A 205 -21.66 7.54 15.66
N ALA A 206 -22.08 7.97 16.86
CA ALA A 206 -23.47 8.26 17.21
C ALA A 206 -23.55 9.49 18.14
N PRO A 207 -24.57 10.37 18.01
CA PRO A 207 -24.74 11.51 18.90
C PRO A 207 -25.23 11.03 20.27
N LYS A 208 -24.41 11.24 21.32
CA LYS A 208 -24.83 11.11 22.72
C LYS A 208 -24.87 12.48 23.40
N PRO A 209 -25.72 12.68 24.43
CA PRO A 209 -25.72 13.90 25.23
C PRO A 209 -24.37 14.07 25.94
N VAL A 210 -23.98 15.34 26.04
CA VAL A 210 -22.68 15.86 26.47
C VAL A 210 -22.40 15.52 27.94
N GLU A 211 -21.47 14.61 28.20
CA GLU A 211 -20.74 14.50 29.49
C GLU A 211 -19.58 13.49 29.41
N ASP A 212 -18.68 13.62 28.42
CA ASP A 212 -17.44 12.83 28.42
C ASP A 212 -16.22 13.76 28.27
N THR A 213 -15.57 14.05 29.39
CA THR A 213 -14.33 14.82 29.53
C THR A 213 -13.08 13.99 29.25
N GLU A 214 -13.20 12.78 28.70
CA GLU A 214 -12.04 11.96 28.37
C GLU A 214 -11.35 12.43 27.08
N ARG A 215 -10.02 12.58 27.16
CA ARG A 215 -9.19 12.89 26.01
C ARG A 215 -9.36 11.78 24.96
N PRO A 216 -9.44 12.12 23.65
CA PRO A 216 -9.58 11.10 22.62
C PRO A 216 -8.34 10.20 22.62
N GLU A 217 -8.57 8.90 22.43
CA GLU A 217 -7.50 7.91 22.39
C GLU A 217 -6.67 8.11 21.12
N VAL A 218 -5.34 8.12 21.26
CA VAL A 218 -4.40 8.37 20.16
C VAL A 218 -3.45 7.20 20.01
N TYR A 219 -3.42 6.63 18.81
CA TYR A 219 -2.49 5.58 18.43
C TYR A 219 -1.41 6.17 17.52
N ASN A 220 -0.14 6.00 17.86
CA ASN A 220 0.97 6.43 17.02
C ASN A 220 1.47 5.25 16.22
N ARG A 221 1.32 5.30 14.89
CA ARG A 221 1.74 4.22 14.00
C ARG A 221 2.95 4.62 13.18
N TYR A 222 3.84 3.66 12.98
CA TYR A 222 5.06 3.85 12.21
C TYR A 222 4.80 3.99 10.71
N TYR A 223 5.53 4.91 10.07
CA TYR A 223 5.65 5.04 8.63
C TYR A 223 7.07 5.39 8.22
N HIS A 224 7.47 4.83 7.10
CA HIS A 224 8.55 5.34 6.25
C HIS A 224 7.96 6.27 5.18
N MET A 225 8.23 7.56 5.27
CA MET A 225 7.84 8.56 4.27
C MET A 225 8.88 8.58 3.16
N PHE A 226 8.51 8.21 1.94
CA PHE A 226 9.44 8.08 0.83
C PHE A 226 9.90 9.44 0.31
N ALA A 227 11.18 9.54 -0.03
CA ALA A 227 11.73 10.66 -0.78
C ALA A 227 11.47 10.50 -2.29
N ASN A 228 11.63 11.60 -3.05
CA ASN A 228 11.55 11.56 -4.50
C ASN A 228 12.56 10.57 -5.10
N GLY A 229 12.12 9.74 -6.04
CA GLY A 229 12.94 8.71 -6.69
C GLY A 229 13.23 7.45 -5.85
N GLU A 230 13.03 7.49 -4.53
CA GLU A 230 13.33 6.35 -3.65
C GLU A 230 12.50 5.11 -4.00
N LEU A 231 11.22 5.27 -4.33
CA LEU A 231 10.35 4.16 -4.70
C LEU A 231 10.79 3.48 -6.01
N ALA A 232 11.21 4.27 -7.00
CA ALA A 232 11.71 3.75 -8.27
C ALA A 232 13.00 2.96 -8.04
N LEU A 233 13.98 3.54 -7.34
CA LEU A 233 15.24 2.87 -6.99
C LEU A 233 15.01 1.59 -6.19
N LEU A 234 14.06 1.59 -5.25
CA LEU A 234 13.67 0.39 -4.51
C LEU A 234 13.14 -0.71 -5.43
N ALA A 235 12.33 -0.35 -6.43
CA ALA A 235 11.78 -1.31 -7.38
C ALA A 235 12.86 -1.89 -8.32
N GLU A 236 13.80 -1.05 -8.76
CA GLU A 236 14.96 -1.47 -9.55
C GLU A 236 15.86 -2.42 -8.75
N ASP A 237 16.25 -2.03 -7.54
CA ASP A 237 17.09 -2.85 -6.65
C ASP A 237 16.41 -4.18 -6.27
N ALA A 238 15.09 -4.17 -6.08
CA ALA A 238 14.30 -5.39 -5.88
C ALA A 238 14.38 -6.33 -7.09
N ALA A 239 14.21 -5.79 -8.31
CA ALA A 239 14.28 -6.55 -9.55
C ALA A 239 15.70 -7.11 -9.79
N GLU A 240 16.74 -6.31 -9.61
CA GLU A 240 18.14 -6.73 -9.72
C GLU A 240 18.48 -7.81 -8.71
N GLY A 241 17.98 -7.68 -7.47
CA GLY A 241 18.12 -8.70 -6.42
C GLY A 241 17.45 -10.04 -6.76
N LEU A 242 16.54 -10.06 -7.73
CA LEU A 242 15.93 -11.28 -8.30
C LEU A 242 16.64 -11.77 -9.58
N GLY A 243 17.73 -11.12 -9.99
CA GLY A 243 18.46 -11.41 -11.23
C GLY A 243 17.70 -10.96 -12.49
N LEU A 244 16.76 -10.03 -12.36
CA LEU A 244 15.99 -9.50 -13.48
C LEU A 244 16.67 -8.26 -14.05
N ARG A 245 16.55 -8.05 -15.37
CA ARG A 245 17.00 -6.82 -16.01
C ARG A 245 16.03 -5.68 -15.70
N VAL A 246 16.56 -4.49 -15.46
CA VAL A 246 15.79 -3.26 -15.32
C VAL A 246 15.71 -2.55 -16.67
N GLY A 247 14.51 -2.07 -17.02
CA GLY A 247 14.23 -1.32 -18.24
C GLY A 247 13.44 -2.10 -19.28
N ALA A 248 13.12 -1.42 -20.39
CA ALA A 248 12.35 -1.99 -21.48
C ALA A 248 13.10 -3.15 -22.19
N PRO A 249 12.39 -4.16 -22.72
CA PRO A 249 13.02 -5.20 -23.52
C PRO A 249 13.62 -4.59 -24.79
N THR A 250 14.88 -4.90 -25.08
CA THR A 250 15.52 -4.49 -26.34
C THR A 250 15.50 -5.61 -27.38
N HIS A 251 15.40 -5.23 -28.65
CA HIS A 251 15.30 -6.17 -29.76
C HIS A 251 16.53 -7.09 -29.83
N GLY A 252 16.31 -8.41 -29.93
CA GLY A 252 17.37 -9.41 -30.02
C GLY A 252 17.99 -9.85 -28.70
N GLN A 253 17.44 -9.40 -27.56
CA GLN A 253 17.81 -9.95 -26.25
C GLN A 253 16.88 -11.10 -25.85
N SER A 254 17.45 -12.13 -25.22
CA SER A 254 16.72 -13.13 -24.47
C SER A 254 16.84 -12.89 -22.97
N GLY A 255 15.84 -13.32 -22.21
CA GLY A 255 15.83 -13.24 -20.76
C GLY A 255 14.57 -12.59 -20.22
N GLN A 256 14.65 -12.15 -18.96
CA GLN A 256 13.51 -11.59 -18.23
C GLN A 256 13.88 -10.29 -17.56
N GLY A 257 12.89 -9.41 -17.42
CA GLY A 257 13.11 -8.13 -16.78
C GLY A 257 11.82 -7.49 -16.25
N VAL A 258 12.02 -6.27 -15.77
CA VAL A 258 11.00 -5.37 -15.24
C VAL A 258 11.26 -3.99 -15.82
N GLU A 259 10.22 -3.40 -16.40
CA GLU A 259 10.21 -2.02 -16.86
C GLU A 259 9.36 -1.17 -15.92
N ILE A 260 9.85 0.00 -15.50
CA ILE A 260 9.01 1.03 -14.88
C ILE A 260 8.31 1.77 -16.01
N VAL A 261 7.01 1.51 -16.20
CA VAL A 261 6.22 2.12 -17.29
C VAL A 261 5.56 3.43 -16.88
N GLN A 262 5.42 3.67 -15.58
CA GLN A 262 4.98 4.94 -15.00
C GLN A 262 5.70 5.16 -13.68
N ASP A 263 6.14 6.40 -13.45
CA ASP A 263 6.67 6.91 -12.18
C ASP A 263 6.08 8.30 -11.97
N GLY A 264 5.45 8.54 -10.82
CA GLY A 264 4.73 9.77 -10.60
C GLY A 264 4.31 10.00 -9.16
N TRP A 265 3.60 11.11 -8.98
CA TRP A 265 3.12 11.56 -7.68
C TRP A 265 1.65 11.97 -7.77
N GLU A 266 0.83 11.57 -6.80
CA GLU A 266 -0.58 11.94 -6.68
C GLU A 266 -0.94 12.19 -5.21
N ARG A 267 -1.34 13.44 -4.88
CA ARG A 267 -1.91 13.83 -3.58
C ARG A 267 -1.08 13.40 -2.37
N SER A 268 0.19 13.78 -2.35
CA SER A 268 1.15 13.46 -1.28
C SER A 268 1.63 12.01 -1.25
N ASN A 269 1.62 11.33 -2.40
CA ASN A 269 2.03 9.94 -2.53
C ASN A 269 2.80 9.72 -3.82
N TYR A 270 3.88 8.94 -3.75
CA TYR A 270 4.57 8.42 -4.92
C TYR A 270 3.93 7.12 -5.39
N TYR A 271 4.01 6.88 -6.70
CA TYR A 271 3.61 5.61 -7.28
C TYR A 271 4.50 5.20 -8.44
N VAL A 272 4.67 3.89 -8.59
CA VAL A 272 5.32 3.28 -9.75
C VAL A 272 4.44 2.17 -10.32
N GLU A 273 4.34 2.11 -11.63
CA GLU A 273 3.81 0.96 -12.35
C GLU A 273 4.96 0.17 -12.96
N LEU A 274 5.06 -1.10 -12.60
CA LEU A 274 6.03 -2.04 -13.13
C LEU A 274 5.37 -2.96 -14.16
N ARG A 275 6.10 -3.33 -15.21
CA ARG A 275 5.70 -4.33 -16.19
C ARG A 275 6.77 -5.40 -16.36
N ARG A 276 6.39 -6.66 -16.18
CA ARG A 276 7.24 -7.82 -16.43
C ARG A 276 7.30 -8.14 -17.91
N TRP A 277 8.47 -8.57 -18.35
CA TRP A 277 8.68 -9.12 -19.68
C TRP A 277 9.61 -10.33 -19.63
N SER A 278 9.42 -11.24 -20.59
CA SER A 278 10.24 -12.42 -20.84
C SER A 278 10.27 -12.65 -22.34
N ILE A 279 11.47 -12.77 -22.93
CA ILE A 279 11.72 -12.95 -24.37
C ILE A 279 12.67 -14.12 -24.58
#